data_AF-A0A3C0RVX6-F1
#
_entry.id   AF-A0A3C0RVX6-F1
#
_cell.length_a   1.000
_cell.length_b   1.000
_cell.length_c   1.000
_cell.angle_alpha   90.00
_cell.angle_beta   90.00
_cell.angle_gamma   90.00
#
_symmetry.space_group_name_H-M   'P 1'
#
loop_
_entity.id
_entity.type
_entity.pdbx_description
1 polymer ?
#
loop_
_entity_poly.entity_id
_entity_poly.type
_entity_poly.pdbx_seq_one_letter_code
_entity_poly.pdbx_strand_id
1 'polypeptide(L)'
;MAHNKFDIYVYAHWKGMAEPKLIGTLSAHFAKGKKAFSFEYDKIWLKSEQLQILDPEIQFFSGTQYASEKGNFGIFLDSMPDTWGRTLMKRRDAQLAKGRNEKPPSCMILICR
;
A
#
# COMPACT_ATOMS: atom_id res chain seq x y z
N MET A 1 1.81 19.85 -7.93
CA MET A 1 1.62 19.96 -6.47
C MET A 1 2.08 18.65 -5.87
N ALA A 2 3.04 18.66 -4.93
CA ALA A 2 3.58 17.43 -4.37
C ALA A 2 2.47 16.73 -3.57
N HIS A 3 1.97 15.60 -4.09
CA HIS A 3 1.10 14.72 -3.31
C HIS A 3 1.97 14.14 -2.20
N ASN A 4 1.94 14.80 -1.04
CA ASN A 4 2.70 14.42 0.15
C ASN A 4 2.09 13.16 0.83
N LYS A 5 0.94 12.71 0.34
CA LYS A 5 0.15 11.59 0.84
C LYS A 5 -0.45 10.83 -0.35
N PHE A 6 -0.36 9.50 -0.32
CA PHE A 6 -1.00 8.59 -1.25
C PHE A 6 -1.81 7.57 -0.48
N ASP A 7 -3.09 7.44 -0.83
CA ASP A 7 -4.00 6.50 -0.17
C ASP A 7 -4.16 5.25 -1.04
N ILE A 8 -3.97 4.09 -0.41
CA ILE A 8 -4.00 2.76 -1.02
C ILE A 8 -5.11 1.97 -0.32
N TYR A 9 -6.12 1.55 -1.07
CA TYR A 9 -7.23 0.77 -0.52
C TYR A 9 -6.85 -0.70 -0.40
N VAL A 10 -7.04 -1.27 0.78
CA VAL A 10 -6.75 -2.66 1.08
C VAL A 10 -8.06 -3.42 1.15
N TYR A 11 -8.25 -4.32 0.20
CA TYR A 11 -9.39 -5.23 0.14
C TYR A 11 -8.94 -6.62 0.49
N ALA A 12 -9.87 -7.45 0.94
CA ALA A 12 -9.66 -8.88 0.80
C ALA A 12 -10.90 -9.64 0.38
N HIS A 13 -10.62 -10.85 -0.09
CA HIS A 13 -11.52 -11.73 -0.79
C HIS A 13 -11.10 -13.19 -0.54
N TRP A 14 -11.22 -13.58 0.72
CA TRP A 14 -10.99 -14.93 1.23
C TRP A 14 -11.94 -15.92 0.58
N LYS A 15 -11.50 -17.17 0.50
CA LYS A 15 -12.30 -18.28 -0.01
C LYS A 15 -13.58 -18.42 0.83
N GLY A 16 -14.74 -18.26 0.20
CA GLY A 16 -16.05 -18.32 0.87
C GLY A 16 -16.72 -16.96 1.07
N MET A 17 -16.04 -15.84 0.76
CA MET A 17 -16.72 -14.55 0.62
C MET A 17 -17.38 -14.43 -0.75
N ALA A 18 -18.58 -13.85 -0.77
CA ALA A 18 -19.31 -13.58 -2.00
C ALA A 18 -18.73 -12.39 -2.78
N GLU A 19 -18.24 -11.37 -2.07
CA GLU A 19 -17.70 -10.14 -2.64
C GLU A 19 -16.46 -9.67 -1.87
N PRO A 20 -15.53 -8.96 -2.55
CA PRO A 20 -14.38 -8.35 -1.89
C PRO A 20 -14.84 -7.25 -0.92
N LYS A 21 -14.33 -7.27 0.30
CA LYS A 21 -14.63 -6.25 1.31
C LYS A 21 -13.44 -5.34 1.54
N LEU A 22 -13.73 -4.04 1.68
CA LEU A 22 -12.72 -3.06 2.07
C LEU A 22 -12.34 -3.31 3.53
N ILE A 23 -11.09 -3.64 3.78
CA ILE A 23 -10.56 -3.81 5.13
C ILE A 23 -10.17 -2.46 5.71
N GLY A 24 -9.51 -1.63 4.91
CA GLY A 24 -8.97 -0.36 5.36
C GLY A 24 -8.19 0.38 4.29
N THR A 25 -7.60 1.50 4.70
CA THR A 25 -6.81 2.37 3.83
C THR A 25 -5.39 2.50 4.39
N LEU A 26 -4.40 2.18 3.56
CA LEU A 26 -2.99 2.41 3.80
C LEU A 26 -2.58 3.75 3.18
N SER A 27 -2.25 4.72 4.00
CA SER A 27 -1.73 6.01 3.58
C SER A 27 -0.20 6.03 3.61
N ALA A 28 0.42 6.27 2.47
CA ALA A 28 1.84 6.50 2.33
C ALA A 28 2.14 8.00 2.37
N HIS A 29 2.85 8.45 3.40
CA HIS A 29 3.29 9.82 3.59
C HIS A 29 4.75 9.98 3.14
N PHE A 30 5.01 11.00 2.33
CA PHE A 30 6.33 11.30 1.80
C PHE A 30 6.79 12.65 2.34
N ALA A 31 7.74 12.66 3.26
CA ALA A 31 8.28 13.90 3.82
C ALA A 31 9.81 13.88 3.77
N LYS A 32 10.43 14.83 3.03
CA LYS A 32 11.88 15.12 2.96
C LYS A 32 12.79 13.90 3.26
N GLY A 33 12.71 12.85 2.44
CA GLY A 33 13.59 11.68 2.50
C GLY A 33 13.14 10.55 3.45
N LYS A 34 12.12 10.76 4.28
CA LYS A 34 11.49 9.73 5.09
C LYS A 34 10.14 9.31 4.50
N LYS A 35 9.89 8.01 4.51
CA LYS A 35 8.60 7.41 4.15
C LYS A 35 7.97 6.93 5.45
N ALA A 36 6.76 7.40 5.72
CA ALA A 36 5.96 6.91 6.83
C ALA A 36 4.69 6.30 6.25
N PHE A 37 4.33 5.11 6.72
CA PHE A 37 3.07 4.48 6.36
C PHE A 37 2.13 4.52 7.56
N SER A 38 0.87 4.80 7.29
CA SER A 38 -0.18 4.75 8.28
C SER A 38 -1.35 3.94 7.77
N PHE A 39 -1.97 3.15 8.62
CA PHE A 39 -3.07 2.28 8.25
C PHE A 39 -4.31 2.62 9.08
N GLU A 40 -5.48 2.62 8.45
CA GLU A 40 -6.76 2.85 9.11
C GLU A 40 -7.74 1.78 8.69
N TYR A 41 -8.31 1.07 9.67
CA TYR A 41 -9.38 0.10 9.41
C TYR A 41 -10.68 0.80 9.05
N ASP A 42 -11.41 0.20 8.12
CA ASP A 42 -12.76 0.63 7.79
C ASP A 42 -13.73 0.30 8.93
N LYS A 43 -14.65 1.23 9.23
CA LYS A 43 -15.63 1.06 10.31
C LYS A 43 -16.60 -0.10 10.06
N ILE A 44 -16.91 -0.39 8.80
CA ILE A 44 -17.77 -1.50 8.41
C ILE A 44 -17.02 -2.83 8.64
N TRP A 45 -15.73 -2.86 8.33
CA TRP A 45 -14.88 -4.02 8.60
C TRP A 45 -14.78 -4.32 10.11
N LEU A 46 -14.55 -3.28 10.93
CA LEU A 46 -14.47 -3.40 12.39
C LEU A 46 -15.77 -3.90 13.05
N LYS A 47 -16.92 -3.66 12.41
CA LYS A 47 -18.23 -4.16 12.87
C LYS A 47 -18.57 -5.55 12.34
N SER A 48 -17.77 -6.08 11.42
CA SER A 48 -18.03 -7.40 10.84
C SER A 48 -17.51 -8.51 11.75
N GLU A 49 -18.13 -9.68 11.67
CA GLU A 49 -17.67 -10.89 12.39
C GLU A 49 -16.39 -11.51 11.79
N GLN A 50 -15.85 -10.92 10.71
CA GLN A 50 -14.70 -11.43 9.95
C GLN A 50 -13.37 -10.76 10.36
N LEU A 51 -13.29 -10.29 11.62
CA LEU A 51 -12.09 -9.68 12.19
C LEU A 51 -10.94 -10.71 12.26
N GLN A 52 -10.08 -10.68 11.25
CA GLN A 52 -8.82 -11.41 11.25
C GLN A 52 -7.65 -10.48 11.53
N ILE A 53 -6.69 -10.97 12.32
CA ILE A 53 -5.45 -10.23 12.60
C ILE A 53 -4.63 -10.21 11.31
N LEU A 54 -4.47 -9.03 10.71
CA LEU A 54 -3.63 -8.85 9.53
C LEU A 54 -2.15 -8.93 9.90
N ASP A 55 -1.76 -8.20 10.93
CA ASP A 55 -0.38 -8.07 11.38
C ASP A 55 -0.42 -7.87 12.91
N PRO A 56 0.48 -8.50 13.68
CA PRO A 56 0.56 -8.30 15.13
C PRO A 56 0.72 -6.82 15.54
N GLU A 57 1.31 -5.99 14.69
CA GLU A 57 1.49 -4.55 14.94
C GLU A 57 0.26 -3.71 14.58
N ILE A 58 -0.77 -4.30 13.93
CA ILE A 58 -2.00 -3.60 13.54
C ILE A 58 -3.14 -4.01 14.47
N GLN A 59 -3.53 -3.10 15.34
CA GLN A 59 -4.61 -3.25 16.32
C GLN A 59 -6.00 -2.96 15.71
N PHE A 60 -7.04 -3.61 16.22
CA PHE A 60 -8.42 -3.40 15.76
C PHE A 60 -9.07 -2.15 16.38
N PHE A 61 -8.68 -0.96 15.91
CA PHE A 61 -9.37 0.26 16.29
C PHE A 61 -9.67 1.16 15.10
N SER A 62 -10.74 1.95 15.23
CA SER A 62 -11.12 2.96 14.25
C SER A 62 -10.25 4.20 14.44
N GLY A 63 -9.11 4.22 13.77
CA GLY A 63 -8.19 5.34 13.80
C GLY A 63 -6.90 5.06 13.04
N THR A 64 -6.17 6.12 12.75
CA THR A 64 -4.90 6.03 12.02
C THR A 64 -3.82 5.42 12.92
N GLN A 65 -3.28 4.30 12.48
CA GLN A 65 -2.17 3.59 13.11
C GLN A 65 -0.88 3.88 12.38
N TYR A 66 0.21 3.99 13.11
CA TYR A 66 1.54 4.21 12.55
C TYR A 66 2.44 3.04 12.96
N ALA A 67 3.25 2.55 12.01
CA ALA A 67 4.21 1.50 12.30
C ALA A 67 5.28 1.98 13.29
N SER A 68 5.54 1.18 14.33
CA SER A 68 6.55 1.49 15.34
C SER A 68 7.95 1.16 14.78
N GLU A 69 8.82 2.16 14.72
CA GLU A 69 10.26 2.09 14.42
C GLU A 69 10.71 1.64 13.00
N LYS A 70 10.06 0.66 12.36
CA LYS A 70 10.48 0.14 11.03
C LYS A 70 9.99 0.98 9.85
N GLY A 71 9.19 2.01 10.11
CA GLY A 71 8.64 2.91 9.11
C GLY A 71 7.53 2.34 8.23
N ASN A 72 7.28 1.01 8.25
CA ASN A 72 6.19 0.32 7.56
C ASN A 72 5.73 -0.93 8.34
N PHE A 73 4.52 -1.44 8.04
CA PHE A 73 3.99 -2.68 8.60
C PHE A 73 4.57 -3.90 7.89
N GLY A 74 4.84 -4.98 8.63
CA GLY A 74 5.48 -6.20 8.13
C GLY A 74 4.72 -6.82 6.97
N ILE A 75 3.40 -6.95 7.08
CA ILE A 75 2.55 -7.55 6.04
C ILE A 75 2.68 -6.85 4.67
N PHE A 76 2.81 -5.52 4.65
CA PHE A 76 2.94 -4.79 3.39
C PHE A 76 4.35 -4.85 2.82
N LEU A 77 5.37 -5.02 3.67
CA LEU A 77 6.76 -5.15 3.22
C LEU A 77 6.97 -6.42 2.39
N ASP A 78 6.27 -7.51 2.72
CA ASP A 78 6.41 -8.79 2.02
C ASP A 78 5.96 -8.72 0.55
N SER A 79 5.02 -7.80 0.25
CA SER A 79 4.54 -7.55 -1.12
C SER A 79 5.27 -6.43 -1.84
N MET A 80 6.18 -5.71 -1.17
CA MET A 80 6.88 -4.59 -1.76
C MET A 80 8.12 -5.05 -2.54
N PRO A 81 8.36 -4.48 -3.73
CA PRO A 81 9.59 -4.75 -4.45
C PRO A 81 10.79 -4.19 -3.67
N ASP A 82 11.80 -5.03 -3.55
CA ASP A 82 13.11 -4.69 -3.04
C ASP A 82 13.86 -3.72 -3.99
N THR A 83 15.11 -3.39 -3.67
CA THR A 83 15.91 -2.45 -4.47
C THR A 83 16.08 -2.93 -5.92
N TRP A 84 16.26 -4.23 -6.13
CA TRP A 84 16.40 -4.81 -7.47
C TRP A 84 15.07 -4.86 -8.20
N GLY A 85 13.98 -5.29 -7.55
CA GLY A 85 12.63 -5.28 -8.11
C GLY A 85 12.21 -3.90 -8.60
N ARG A 86 12.49 -2.85 -7.81
CA ARG A 86 12.24 -1.45 -8.22
C ARG A 86 13.06 -1.06 -9.44
N THR A 87 14.29 -1.52 -9.52
CA THR A 87 15.18 -1.24 -10.65
C THR A 87 14.66 -1.91 -11.92
N LEU A 88 14.20 -3.16 -11.82
CA LEU A 88 13.60 -3.89 -12.93
C LEU A 88 12.29 -3.25 -13.40
N MET A 89 11.41 -2.83 -12.48
CA MET A 89 10.17 -2.10 -12.82
C MET A 89 10.47 -0.81 -13.59
N LYS A 90 11.40 0.02 -13.10
CA LYS A 90 11.82 1.25 -13.81
C LYS A 90 12.37 0.97 -15.20
N ARG A 91 13.15 -0.11 -15.36
CA ARG A 91 13.70 -0.51 -16.67
C ARG A 91 12.58 -0.92 -17.63
N ARG A 92 11.61 -1.70 -17.16
CA ARG A 92 10.42 -2.10 -17.94
C ARG A 92 9.62 -0.88 -18.37
N ASP A 93 9.31 0.03 -17.45
CA ASP A 93 8.52 1.23 -17.76
C ASP A 93 9.22 2.14 -18.76
N ALA A 94 10.55 2.30 -18.64
CA ALA A 94 11.34 3.03 -19.61
C ALA A 94 11.31 2.41 -21.03
N GLN A 95 11.31 1.08 -21.13
CA GLN A 95 11.18 0.41 -22.42
C GLN A 95 9.78 0.58 -23.03
N LEU A 96 8.73 0.42 -22.22
CA LEU A 96 7.35 0.61 -22.66
C LEU A 96 7.08 2.04 -23.13
N ALA A 97 7.58 3.04 -22.40
CA ALA A 97 7.42 4.44 -22.75
C ALA A 97 8.16 4.81 -24.04
N LYS A 98 9.37 4.25 -24.26
CA LYS A 98 10.07 4.38 -25.56
C LYS A 98 9.24 3.82 -26.72
N GLY A 99 8.61 2.66 -26.53
CA GLY A 99 7.73 2.06 -27.54
C GLY A 99 6.49 2.89 -27.86
N ARG A 100 5.99 3.66 -26.89
CA ARG A 100 4.84 4.57 -27.03
C ARG A 100 5.22 6.02 -27.37
N ASN A 101 6.51 6.33 -27.44
CA ASN A 101 7.05 7.67 -27.60
C ASN A 101 6.59 8.66 -26.50
N GLU A 102 6.43 8.14 -25.27
CA GLU A 102 5.96 8.86 -24.09
C GLU A 102 7.08 8.98 -23.04
N LYS A 103 6.86 9.83 -22.03
CA LYS A 103 7.74 9.88 -20.86
C LYS A 103 7.44 8.69 -19.94
N PRO A 104 8.47 8.04 -19.38
CA PRO A 104 8.25 6.91 -18.49
C PRO A 104 7.49 7.33 -17.25
N PRO A 105 6.47 6.56 -16.84
CA PRO A 105 5.74 6.85 -15.62
C PRO A 105 6.67 6.74 -14.41
N SER A 106 6.45 7.62 -13.43
CA SER A 106 7.15 7.53 -12.15
C SER A 106 6.52 6.42 -11.32
N CYS A 107 6.83 5.17 -11.63
CA CYS A 107 6.30 4.03 -10.90
C CYS A 107 7.01 3.92 -9.54
N MET A 108 6.25 4.12 -8.46
CA MET A 108 6.75 3.94 -7.12
C MET A 108 5.93 2.86 -6.41
N ILE A 109 6.64 1.80 -6.04
CA ILE A 109 6.33 0.87 -4.97
C ILE A 109 5.28 -0.17 -5.30
N LEU A 110 4.10 0.19 -5.83
CA LEU A 110 3.04 -0.77 -6.19
C LEU A 110 2.02 -0.20 -7.19
N ILE A 111 2.17 1.07 -7.59
CA ILE A 111 1.22 1.79 -8.44
C ILE A 111 2.01 2.49 -9.54
N CYS A 112 1.92 1.95 -10.76
CA CYS A 112 2.23 2.72 -11.96
C CYS A 112 0.97 3.54 -12.30
N ARG A 113 1.12 4.86 -12.39
CA ARG A 113 0.14 5.72 -13.06
C ARG A 113 0.54 5.89 -14.51
#